data_AF-A0A212SXT7-F1
#
_entry.id   AF-A0A212SXT7-F1
#
_cell.length_a   1.000
_cell.length_b   1.000
_cell.length_c   1.000
_cell.angle_alpha   90.00
_cell.angle_beta   90.00
_cell.angle_gamma   90.00
#
_symmetry.space_group_name_H-M   'P 1'
#
loop_
_entity.id
_entity.type
_entity.pdbx_description
1 polymer ?
#
loop_
_entity_poly.entity_id
_entity_poly.type
_entity_poly.pdbx_seq_one_letter_code
_entity_poly.pdbx_strand_id
1 'polypeptide(L)'
;MQHAQQNTLTDAFLGVFREDAIWTTAHGKRLTGLPEISAFTRKVLPPQADSPVTATYTVDLILFIRPDIAAVKIRQRPVSRAEGAYLDEIFHGQEDPAELMAAHPEAVPGTPTYVLAKDDGVWRIAAAQNTQVFDAETLTAG
;
A
#
# COMPACT_ATOMS: atom_id res chain seq x y z
N MET A 1 1.40 4.43 -8.40
CA MET A 1 1.65 4.55 -6.95
C MET A 1 3.09 4.16 -6.56
N GLN A 2 3.54 2.91 -6.81
CA GLN A 2 4.88 2.43 -6.41
C GLN A 2 6.01 3.42 -6.75
N HIS A 3 6.11 3.83 -8.01
CA HIS A 3 7.15 4.78 -8.45
C HIS A 3 7.15 6.08 -7.63
N ALA A 4 5.97 6.66 -7.39
CA ALA A 4 5.85 7.88 -6.62
C ALA A 4 6.26 7.68 -5.15
N GLN A 5 5.90 6.55 -4.54
CA GLN A 5 6.29 6.27 -3.16
C GLN A 5 7.80 6.01 -3.01
N GLN A 6 8.36 5.15 -3.88
CA GLN A 6 9.79 4.79 -3.83
C GLN A 6 10.68 6.02 -4.01
N ASN A 7 10.24 7.00 -4.81
CA ASN A 7 10.97 8.24 -5.09
C ASN A 7 10.45 9.45 -4.29
N THR A 8 9.57 9.22 -3.31
CA THR A 8 8.96 10.29 -2.47
C THR A 8 8.31 11.45 -3.24
N LEU A 9 7.83 11.18 -4.46
CA LEU A 9 7.19 12.16 -5.33
C LEU A 9 5.77 12.44 -4.85
N THR A 10 5.64 13.39 -3.94
CA THR A 10 4.38 13.66 -3.24
C THR A 10 3.24 14.03 -4.18
N ASP A 11 3.46 14.93 -5.13
CA ASP A 11 2.40 15.34 -6.05
C ASP A 11 1.99 14.22 -7.02
N ALA A 12 2.96 13.38 -7.45
CA ALA A 12 2.66 12.20 -8.25
C ALA A 12 1.89 11.12 -7.46
N PHE A 13 2.15 11.00 -6.15
CA PHE A 13 1.39 10.12 -5.26
C PHE A 13 -0.04 10.63 -5.07
N LEU A 14 -0.22 11.94 -4.89
CA LEU A 14 -1.54 12.55 -4.72
C LEU A 14 -2.36 12.55 -6.01
N GLY A 15 -1.72 12.64 -7.17
CA GLY A 15 -2.38 12.67 -8.47
C GLY A 15 -3.19 11.42 -8.85
N VAL A 16 -3.01 10.31 -8.12
CA VAL A 16 -3.80 9.08 -8.35
C VAL A 16 -5.13 9.06 -7.58
N PHE A 17 -5.37 10.00 -6.64
CA PHE A 17 -6.61 10.05 -5.87
C PHE A 17 -7.64 10.96 -6.52
N ARG A 18 -8.92 10.60 -6.37
CA ARG A 18 -10.03 11.53 -6.59
C ARG A 18 -10.05 12.62 -5.53
N GLU A 19 -10.69 13.73 -5.86
CA GLU A 19 -10.84 14.86 -4.93
C GLU A 19 -11.63 14.50 -3.66
N ASP A 20 -12.63 13.63 -3.79
CA ASP A 20 -13.50 13.17 -2.71
C ASP A 20 -13.13 11.78 -2.16
N ALA A 21 -11.91 11.30 -2.44
CA ALA A 21 -11.51 9.95 -2.08
C ALA A 21 -11.51 9.71 -0.57
N ILE A 22 -11.85 8.49 -0.15
CA ILE A 22 -11.68 8.02 1.23
C ILE A 22 -10.48 7.07 1.33
N TRP A 23 -9.70 7.19 2.39
CA TRP A 23 -8.56 6.31 2.62
C TRP A 23 -8.40 5.92 4.09
N THR A 24 -8.29 4.62 4.34
CA THR A 24 -7.77 4.08 5.59
C THR A 24 -6.36 3.53 5.38
N THR A 25 -5.38 4.08 6.10
CA THR A 25 -3.98 3.64 6.03
C THR A 25 -3.78 2.28 6.70
N ALA A 26 -2.62 1.64 6.48
CA ALA A 26 -2.28 0.35 7.10
C ALA A 26 -2.37 0.37 8.64
N HIS A 27 -2.11 1.53 9.26
CA HIS A 27 -2.17 1.74 10.71
C HIS A 27 -3.52 2.31 11.19
N GLY A 28 -4.58 2.23 10.37
CA GLY A 28 -5.93 2.60 10.75
C GLY A 28 -6.25 4.10 10.77
N LYS A 29 -5.36 4.96 10.25
CA LYS A 29 -5.68 6.40 10.11
C LYS A 29 -6.74 6.56 9.01
N ARG A 30 -7.87 7.17 9.37
CA ARG A 30 -8.97 7.50 8.47
C ARG A 30 -8.78 8.90 7.89
N LEU A 31 -8.90 9.03 6.58
CA LEU A 31 -8.70 10.26 5.81
C LEU A 31 -9.85 10.41 4.82
N THR A 32 -10.44 11.60 4.76
CA THR A 32 -11.59 11.91 3.88
C THR A 32 -11.29 13.12 3.02
N GLY A 33 -11.37 12.92 1.70
CA GLY A 33 -11.06 13.92 0.69
C GLY A 33 -9.57 14.18 0.49
N LEU A 34 -9.24 14.74 -0.66
CA LEU A 34 -7.88 15.07 -1.05
C LEU A 34 -7.17 16.04 -0.09
N PRO A 35 -7.83 17.03 0.56
CA PRO A 35 -7.15 17.88 1.55
C PRO A 35 -6.53 17.11 2.72
N GLU A 36 -7.27 16.19 3.34
CA GLU A 36 -6.75 15.39 4.47
C GLU A 36 -5.68 14.41 4.00
N ILE A 37 -5.91 13.75 2.85
CA ILE A 37 -4.94 12.84 2.24
C ILE A 37 -3.64 13.58 1.89
N SER A 38 -3.74 14.80 1.35
CA SER A 38 -2.60 15.65 1.00
C SER A 38 -1.81 16.08 2.23
N ALA A 39 -2.50 16.58 3.26
CA ALA A 39 -1.85 17.00 4.50
C ALA A 39 -1.10 15.82 5.16
N PHE A 40 -1.72 14.64 5.19
CA PHE A 40 -1.08 13.43 5.70
C PHE A 40 0.12 13.02 4.85
N THR A 41 -0.05 12.88 3.53
CA THR A 41 1.00 12.41 2.62
C THR A 41 2.21 13.35 2.62
N ARG A 42 2.00 14.67 2.58
CA ARG A 42 3.08 15.67 2.68
C ARG A 42 3.85 15.58 3.99
N LYS A 43 3.21 15.12 5.07
CA LYS A 43 3.88 14.88 6.35
C LYS A 43 4.69 13.59 6.37
N VAL A 44 4.15 12.49 5.82
CA VAL A 44 4.72 11.15 6.03
C VAL A 44 5.58 10.63 4.89
N LEU A 45 5.40 11.12 3.66
CA LEU A 45 6.13 10.60 2.52
C LEU A 45 7.57 11.13 2.41
N PRO A 46 7.85 12.45 2.57
CA PRO A 46 9.22 12.95 2.45
C PRO A 46 10.23 12.31 3.43
N PRO A 47 9.89 12.06 4.71
CA PRO A 47 10.80 11.34 5.61
C PRO A 47 11.19 9.92 5.16
N GLN A 48 10.45 9.32 4.22
CA GLN A 48 10.73 7.97 3.71
C GLN A 48 11.82 7.95 2.63
N ALA A 49 12.38 9.11 2.25
CA ALA A 49 13.43 9.20 1.24
C ALA A 49 14.68 8.40 1.67
N ASP A 50 15.05 8.54 2.95
CA ASP A 50 16.22 7.91 3.54
C ASP A 50 15.91 6.57 4.25
N SER A 51 14.66 6.11 4.16
CA SER A 51 14.27 4.81 4.73
C SER A 51 15.01 3.67 4.03
N PRO A 52 15.65 2.74 4.77
CA PRO A 52 16.29 1.56 4.19
C PRO A 52 15.26 0.56 3.63
N VAL A 53 13.97 0.75 3.94
CA VAL A 53 12.86 -0.08 3.48
C VAL A 53 11.95 0.74 2.57
N THR A 54 11.49 0.12 1.49
CA THR A 54 10.39 0.62 0.67
C THR A 54 9.41 -0.50 0.34
N ALA A 55 8.46 -0.27 -0.55
CA ALA A 55 7.48 -1.28 -0.93
C ALA A 55 7.42 -1.49 -2.44
N THR A 56 7.13 -2.72 -2.83
CA THR A 56 6.68 -3.10 -4.17
C THR A 56 5.18 -3.39 -4.14
N TYR A 57 4.55 -3.29 -5.30
CA TYR A 57 3.12 -3.46 -5.48
C TYR A 57 2.89 -4.37 -6.69
N THR A 58 2.20 -5.48 -6.47
CA THR A 58 1.79 -6.39 -7.54
C THR A 58 0.27 -6.52 -7.53
N VAL A 59 -0.35 -6.41 -8.70
CA VAL A 59 -1.80 -6.58 -8.81
C VAL A 59 -2.11 -8.06 -8.68
N ASP A 60 -2.96 -8.39 -7.72
CA ASP A 60 -3.42 -9.75 -7.45
C ASP A 60 -4.73 -10.03 -8.17
N LEU A 61 -5.69 -9.10 -8.07
CA LEU A 61 -6.99 -9.21 -8.72
C LEU A 61 -7.45 -7.86 -9.25
N ILE A 62 -8.06 -7.87 -10.43
CA ILE A 62 -8.87 -6.75 -10.94
C ILE A 62 -10.29 -7.25 -11.15
N LEU A 63 -11.25 -6.58 -10.51
CA LEU A 63 -12.68 -6.79 -10.70
C LEU A 63 -13.31 -5.52 -11.27
N PHE A 64 -13.76 -5.56 -12.51
CA PHE A 64 -14.62 -4.50 -13.06
C PHE A 64 -16.04 -4.66 -12.51
N ILE A 65 -16.45 -3.77 -11.62
CA ILE A 65 -17.80 -3.73 -11.04
C ILE A 65 -18.77 -3.12 -12.04
N ARG A 66 -18.28 -2.12 -12.80
CA ARG A 66 -18.95 -1.43 -13.90
C ARG A 66 -17.89 -1.04 -14.95
N PRO A 67 -18.28 -0.57 -16.15
CA PRO A 67 -17.32 -0.09 -17.15
C PRO A 67 -16.41 1.04 -16.65
N ASP A 68 -16.83 1.78 -15.64
CA ASP A 68 -16.19 2.95 -15.05
C ASP A 68 -15.79 2.77 -13.57
N ILE A 69 -16.02 1.59 -12.98
CA ILE A 69 -15.65 1.28 -11.59
C ILE A 69 -14.91 -0.07 -11.52
N ALA A 70 -13.73 -0.08 -10.91
CA ALA A 70 -12.93 -1.29 -10.71
C ALA A 70 -12.46 -1.41 -9.26
N ALA A 71 -12.53 -2.61 -8.69
CA ALA A 71 -11.83 -2.96 -7.46
C ALA A 71 -10.52 -3.68 -7.81
N VAL A 72 -9.42 -3.27 -7.19
CA VAL A 72 -8.09 -3.83 -7.41
C VAL A 72 -7.53 -4.30 -6.07
N LYS A 73 -7.23 -5.58 -5.98
CA LYS A 73 -6.46 -6.18 -4.89
C LYS A 73 -4.99 -6.14 -5.24
N ILE A 74 -4.18 -5.74 -4.27
CA ILE A 74 -2.75 -5.57 -4.46
C ILE A 74 -2.02 -6.29 -3.34
N ARG A 75 -0.98 -7.04 -3.71
CA ARG A 75 0.03 -7.53 -2.77
C ARG A 75 1.11 -6.46 -2.65
N GLN A 76 1.24 -5.87 -1.47
CA GLN A 76 2.25 -4.88 -1.14
C GLN A 76 3.35 -5.57 -0.32
N ARG A 77 4.55 -5.72 -0.89
CA ARG A 77 5.68 -6.39 -0.20
C ARG A 77 6.76 -5.39 0.17
N PRO A 78 7.28 -5.41 1.42
CA PRO A 78 8.40 -4.59 1.80
C PRO A 78 9.68 -5.13 1.18
N VAL A 79 10.53 -4.22 0.70
CA VAL A 79 11.83 -4.55 0.12
C VAL A 79 12.92 -3.65 0.68
N SER A 80 14.14 -4.17 0.77
CA SER A 80 15.31 -3.34 1.05
C SER A 80 15.52 -2.34 -0.10
N ARG A 81 15.79 -1.08 0.22
CA ARG A 81 16.03 -0.04 -0.78
C ARG A 81 17.37 -0.25 -1.50
N ALA A 82 18.38 -0.75 -0.78
CA ALA A 82 19.73 -0.95 -1.32
C ALA A 82 19.83 -2.14 -2.27
N GLU A 83 19.20 -3.27 -1.94
CA GLU A 83 19.39 -4.53 -2.65
C GLU A 83 18.11 -5.01 -3.36
N GLY A 84 16.95 -4.43 -3.05
CA GLY A 84 15.66 -4.90 -3.57
C GLY A 84 15.20 -6.24 -2.99
N ALA A 85 15.87 -6.74 -1.94
CA ALA A 85 15.54 -8.00 -1.30
C ALA A 85 14.18 -7.91 -0.58
N TYR A 86 13.32 -8.91 -0.76
CA TYR A 86 12.04 -8.99 -0.07
C TYR A 86 12.24 -9.27 1.41
N LEU A 87 11.69 -8.41 2.26
CA LEU A 87 11.85 -8.53 3.70
C LEU A 87 10.82 -9.48 4.32
N ASP A 88 9.68 -9.68 3.67
CA ASP A 88 8.62 -10.58 4.14
C ASP A 88 9.00 -12.07 4.03
N GLU A 89 10.05 -12.42 3.28
CA GLU A 89 10.49 -13.81 3.10
C GLU A 89 11.02 -14.44 4.39
N ILE A 90 11.37 -13.64 5.40
CA ILE A 90 11.76 -14.12 6.73
C ILE A 90 10.64 -14.94 7.40
N PHE A 91 9.37 -14.71 7.02
CA PHE A 91 8.22 -15.40 7.59
C PHE A 91 7.91 -16.74 6.90
N HIS A 92 8.47 -17.01 5.73
CA HIS A 92 8.12 -18.20 4.96
C HIS A 92 8.44 -19.49 5.71
N GLY A 93 7.47 -20.41 5.76
CA GLY A 93 7.63 -21.71 6.43
C GLY A 93 7.69 -21.67 7.96
N GLN A 94 7.49 -20.51 8.60
CA GLN A 94 7.35 -20.44 10.06
C GLN A 94 6.02 -21.07 10.47
N GLU A 95 6.00 -21.86 11.54
CA GLU A 95 4.74 -22.40 12.10
C GLU A 95 3.97 -21.33 12.89
N ASP A 96 4.69 -20.48 13.61
CA ASP A 96 4.15 -19.32 14.33
C ASP A 96 5.05 -18.09 14.11
N PRO A 97 4.67 -17.16 13.23
CA PRO A 97 5.48 -15.99 12.91
C PRO A 97 5.37 -14.86 13.95
N ALA A 98 4.57 -14.98 15.01
CA ALA A 98 4.19 -13.86 15.88
C ALA A 98 5.39 -13.12 16.52
N GLU A 99 6.38 -13.87 17.06
CA GLU A 99 7.58 -13.27 17.65
C GLU A 99 8.43 -12.56 16.60
N LEU A 100 8.57 -13.17 15.41
CA LEU A 100 9.35 -12.61 14.31
C LEU A 100 8.71 -11.34 13.76
N MET A 101 7.38 -11.29 13.69
CA MET A 101 6.64 -10.10 13.28
C MET A 101 6.79 -8.95 14.27
N ALA A 102 6.80 -9.25 15.57
CA ALA A 102 7.04 -8.25 16.61
C ALA A 102 8.49 -7.71 16.55
N ALA A 103 9.45 -8.57 16.21
CA ALA A 103 10.86 -8.19 16.03
C ALA A 103 11.12 -7.41 14.73
N HIS A 104 10.34 -7.68 13.67
CA HIS A 104 10.51 -7.11 12.33
C HIS A 104 9.21 -6.50 11.77
N PRO A 105 8.63 -5.48 12.43
CA PRO A 105 7.39 -4.85 11.98
C PRO A 105 7.51 -4.21 10.58
N GLU A 106 8.71 -3.82 10.16
CA GLU A 106 9.03 -3.29 8.83
C GLU A 106 8.95 -4.35 7.71
N ALA A 107 9.06 -5.63 8.06
CA ALA A 107 8.98 -6.75 7.13
C ALA A 107 7.53 -7.20 6.89
N VAL A 108 6.57 -6.76 7.70
CA VAL A 108 5.17 -7.19 7.58
C VAL A 108 4.53 -6.60 6.31
N PRO A 109 4.06 -7.44 5.37
CA PRO A 109 3.47 -6.97 4.12
C PRO A 109 2.07 -6.37 4.34
N GLY A 110 1.62 -5.63 3.32
CA GLY A 110 0.28 -5.05 3.25
C GLY A 110 -0.59 -5.72 2.18
N THR A 111 -1.90 -5.63 2.35
CA THR A 111 -2.89 -6.09 1.36
C THR A 111 -3.88 -4.99 0.96
N PRO A 112 -3.41 -3.91 0.31
CA PRO A 112 -4.30 -2.82 -0.05
C PRO A 112 -5.39 -3.25 -1.05
N THR A 113 -6.58 -2.69 -0.85
CA THR A 113 -7.68 -2.72 -1.81
C THR A 113 -7.96 -1.30 -2.27
N TYR A 114 -7.94 -1.08 -3.58
CA TYR A 114 -8.32 0.19 -4.19
C TYR A 114 -9.60 0.03 -5.00
N VAL A 115 -10.55 0.91 -4.77
CA VAL A 115 -11.69 1.11 -5.67
C VAL A 115 -11.35 2.32 -6.53
N LEU A 116 -11.22 2.10 -7.83
CA LEU A 116 -10.98 3.12 -8.81
C LEU A 116 -12.29 3.49 -9.49
N ALA A 117 -12.47 4.79 -9.74
CA ALA A 117 -13.51 5.35 -10.58
C ALA A 117 -12.88 6.05 -11.78
N LYS A 118 -13.56 5.98 -12.93
CA LYS A 118 -13.13 6.61 -14.17
C LYS A 118 -13.94 7.88 -14.43
N ASP A 119 -13.30 9.03 -14.27
CA ASP A 119 -13.87 10.35 -14.58
C ASP A 119 -13.15 10.94 -15.80
N ASP A 120 -13.88 11.40 -16.80
CA ASP A 120 -13.34 12.01 -18.03
C ASP A 120 -12.22 11.21 -18.70
N GLY A 121 -12.39 9.89 -18.74
CA GLY A 121 -11.40 8.98 -19.33
C GLY A 121 -10.29 8.54 -18.38
N VAL A 122 -10.16 9.14 -17.20
CA VAL A 122 -9.04 8.94 -16.27
C VAL A 122 -9.47 8.16 -15.03
N TRP A 123 -8.78 7.04 -14.77
CA TRP A 123 -8.97 6.25 -13.56
C TRP A 123 -8.25 6.88 -12.36
N ARG A 124 -8.97 7.06 -11.26
CA ARG A 124 -8.42 7.54 -9.98
C ARG A 124 -9.00 6.74 -8.83
N ILE A 125 -8.26 6.65 -7.73
CA ILE A 125 -8.68 6.00 -6.49
C ILE A 125 -9.81 6.81 -5.86
N ALA A 126 -11.00 6.22 -5.78
CA ALA A 126 -12.16 6.76 -5.09
C ALA A 126 -12.24 6.26 -3.63
N ALA A 127 -11.80 5.03 -3.38
CA ALA A 127 -11.65 4.50 -2.02
C ALA A 127 -10.41 3.63 -1.92
N ALA A 128 -9.70 3.72 -0.80
CA ALA A 128 -8.56 2.87 -0.49
C ALA A 128 -8.63 2.37 0.96
N GLN A 129 -8.27 1.12 1.15
CA GLN A 129 -8.02 0.58 2.49
C GLN A 129 -6.80 -0.32 2.42
N ASN A 130 -5.91 -0.17 3.39
CA ASN A 130 -4.78 -1.08 3.57
C ASN A 130 -4.85 -1.72 4.95
N THR A 131 -4.46 -2.97 5.05
CA THR A 131 -4.24 -3.70 6.29
C THR A 131 -2.88 -4.38 6.22
N GLN A 132 -2.18 -4.46 7.34
CA GLN A 132 -1.05 -5.37 7.46
C GLN A 132 -1.57 -6.82 7.46
N VAL A 133 -0.76 -7.73 6.92
CA VAL A 133 -1.08 -9.16 6.91
C VAL A 133 -0.64 -9.75 8.25
N PHE A 134 -1.61 -10.02 9.12
CA PHE A 134 -1.41 -10.74 10.38
C PHE A 134 -1.91 -12.19 10.35
N ASP A 135 -2.50 -12.59 9.22
CA ASP A 135 -2.92 -13.97 9.00
C ASP A 135 -1.69 -14.86 8.78
N ALA A 136 -1.47 -15.83 9.68
CA ALA A 136 -0.27 -16.66 9.69
C ALA A 136 -0.14 -17.53 8.43
N GLU A 137 -1.25 -18.08 7.93
CA GLU A 137 -1.25 -18.88 6.71
C GLU A 137 -0.81 -18.04 5.50
N THR A 138 -1.38 -16.84 5.35
CA THR A 138 -1.00 -15.92 4.26
C THR A 138 0.45 -15.46 4.37
N LEU A 139 0.94 -15.19 5.59
CA LEU A 139 2.28 -14.64 5.80
C LEU A 139 3.38 -15.68 5.58
N THR A 140 3.10 -16.94 5.92
CA THR A 140 4.07 -18.03 5.87
C THR A 140 4.07 -18.75 4.52
N ALA A 141 3.07 -18.47 3.67
CA ALA A 141 3.01 -18.92 2.29
C ALA A 141 4.09 -18.24 1.43
N GLY A 142 4.95 -19.06 0.82
CA GLY A 142 6.02 -18.64 -0.09
C GLY A 142 5.52 -18.16 -1.45
#